data_AF-A0ABD6I5C5-F1
#
_entry.id   AF-A0ABD6I5C5-F1
#
_cell.length_a   1.000
_cell.length_b   1.000
_cell.length_c   1.000
_cell.angle_alpha   90.00
_cell.angle_beta   90.00
_cell.angle_gamma   90.00
#
_symmetry.space_group_name_H-M   'P 1'
#
loop_
_entity.id
_entity.type
_entity.pdbx_description
1 polymer ?
#
loop_
_entity_poly.entity_id
_entity_poly.type
_entity_poly.pdbx_seq_one_letter_code
_entity_poly.pdbx_strand_id
1 'polypeptide(L)' 'MKMIKYWNVKVLSKAAFENGFPEKILGTTTSCKATIESGFLLYTSLEGCAEGVNLSEAIHFSIEPVYLDEK' A
#
# COMPACT_ATOMS: atom_id res chain seq x y z
N MET A 1 -14.99 0.12 -19.38
CA MET A 1 -14.60 0.14 -17.95
C MET A 1 -13.29 -0.64 -17.87
N LYS A 2 -12.16 0.01 -17.55
CA LYS A 2 -10.86 -0.68 -17.53
C LYS A 2 -10.85 -1.71 -16.40
N MET A 3 -10.41 -2.92 -16.68
CA MET A 3 -10.35 -3.99 -15.69
C MET A 3 -9.19 -3.76 -14.72
N ILE A 4 -9.45 -3.89 -13.41
CA ILE A 4 -8.43 -3.71 -12.37
C ILE A 4 -7.56 -4.97 -12.32
N LYS A 5 -6.24 -4.79 -12.38
CA LYS A 5 -5.24 -5.85 -12.28
C LYS A 5 -4.92 -6.21 -10.83
N TYR A 6 -4.65 -5.19 -10.01
CA TYR A 6 -4.39 -5.28 -8.58
C TYR A 6 -4.50 -3.88 -7.95
N TRP A 7 -4.31 -3.76 -6.65
CA TRP A 7 -4.29 -2.49 -5.93
C TRP A 7 -2.91 -2.26 -5.31
N ASN A 8 -2.32 -1.09 -5.52
CA ASN A 8 -1.10 -0.68 -4.84
C ASN A 8 -1.42 -0.26 -3.41
N VAL A 9 -0.58 -0.67 -2.47
CA VAL A 9 -0.59 -0.17 -1.09
C VAL A 9 0.57 0.80 -0.95
N LYS A 10 0.24 2.06 -0.68
CA LYS A 10 1.22 3.12 -0.46
C LYS A 10 1.16 3.61 0.97
N VAL A 11 2.32 3.98 1.52
CA VAL A 11 2.44 4.54 2.87
C VAL A 11 3.45 5.67 2.90
N LEU A 12 3.10 6.70 3.64
CA LEU A 12 3.99 7.75 4.08
C LEU A 12 4.23 7.57 5.58
N SER A 13 5.43 7.09 5.93
CA SER A 13 5.82 6.97 7.33
C SER A 13 6.19 8.33 7.93
N LYS A 14 6.13 8.44 9.26
CA LYS A 14 6.59 9.63 10.01
C LYS A 14 8.03 9.97 9.67
N ALA A 15 8.91 8.97 9.70
CA ALA A 15 10.31 9.14 9.33
C ALA A 15 10.46 9.63 7.88
N ALA A 16 9.70 9.09 6.92
CA ALA A 16 9.76 9.55 5.54
C ALA A 16 9.34 11.02 5.42
N PHE A 17 8.23 11.40 6.04
CA PHE A 17 7.74 12.78 6.04
C PHE A 17 8.71 13.77 6.69
N GLU A 18 9.26 13.43 7.86
CA GLU A 18 10.23 14.26 8.59
C GLU A 18 11.52 14.49 7.79
N ASN A 19 11.92 13.52 6.97
CA ASN A 19 13.07 13.61 6.08
C ASN A 19 12.73 14.15 4.68
N GLY A 20 11.48 14.58 4.44
CA GLY A 20 11.04 15.11 3.15
C GLY A 20 10.94 14.08 2.02
N PHE A 21 10.86 12.79 2.34
CA PHE A 21 10.66 11.73 1.37
C PHE A 21 9.17 11.56 1.00
N PRO A 22 8.87 11.25 -0.26
CA PRO A 22 7.50 11.01 -0.71
C PRO A 22 6.95 9.68 -0.18
N GLU A 23 5.63 9.52 -0.33
CA GLU A 23 4.95 8.24 -0.15
C GLU A 23 5.58 7.16 -1.04
N LYS A 24 5.70 5.93 -0.52
CA LYS A 24 6.26 4.79 -1.26
C LYS A 24 5.26 3.67 -1.39
N ILE A 25 5.29 2.99 -2.54
CA ILE A 25 4.59 1.72 -2.73
C ILE A 25 5.31 0.67 -1.88
N LEU A 26 4.62 0.10 -0.90
CA LEU A 26 5.14 -1.00 -0.09
C LEU A 26 4.87 -2.35 -0.75
N GLY A 27 3.75 -2.45 -1.45
CA GLY A 27 3.31 -3.68 -2.07
C GLY A 27 1.94 -3.56 -2.70
N THR A 28 1.24 -4.68 -2.76
CA THR A 28 -0.05 -4.82 -3.42
C THR A 28 -1.06 -5.56 -2.57
N THR A 29 -2.33 -5.43 -2.93
CA THR A 29 -3.44 -6.22 -2.40
C THR A 29 -4.43 -6.55 -3.52
N THR A 30 -5.23 -7.58 -3.32
CA THR A 30 -6.26 -8.03 -4.26
C THR A 30 -7.59 -7.28 -4.07
N SER A 31 -7.69 -6.43 -3.05
CA SER A 31 -8.92 -5.73 -2.65
C SER A 31 -8.72 -4.22 -2.53
N CYS A 32 -9.76 -3.43 -2.82
CA CYS A 32 -9.76 -1.99 -2.55
C CYS A 32 -9.80 -1.64 -1.05
N LYS A 33 -10.04 -2.63 -0.19
CA LYS A 33 -10.17 -2.45 1.25
C LYS A 33 -8.84 -2.71 1.93
N ALA A 34 -8.50 -1.84 2.88
CA ALA A 34 -7.40 -2.06 3.80
C ALA A 34 -7.70 -3.24 4.72
N THR A 35 -6.76 -4.17 4.83
CA THR A 35 -6.79 -5.23 5.84
C THR A 35 -5.94 -4.75 7.01
N ILE A 36 -6.57 -4.50 8.15
CA ILE A 36 -5.90 -4.00 9.35
C ILE A 36 -6.07 -5.02 10.46
N GLU A 37 -4.95 -5.50 11.01
CA GLU A 37 -4.94 -6.45 12.12
C GLU A 37 -3.95 -5.99 13.18
N SER A 38 -4.40 -5.91 14.44
CA SER A 38 -3.56 -5.53 15.59
C SER A 38 -2.77 -4.21 15.40
N GLY A 39 -3.32 -3.25 14.65
CA GLY A 39 -2.67 -1.98 14.36
C GLY A 39 -1.70 -2.01 13.19
N PHE A 40 -1.60 -3.12 12.46
CA PHE A 40 -0.79 -3.25 11.25
C PHE A 40 -1.67 -3.25 10.02
N LEU A 41 -1.29 -2.47 9.01
CA LEU A 41 -1.85 -2.57 7.66
C LEU A 41 -1.14 -3.71 6.94
N LEU A 42 -1.89 -4.75 6.58
CA LEU A 42 -1.37 -5.94 5.91
C LEU A 42 -1.38 -5.76 4.39
N TYR A 43 -0.31 -6.20 3.73
CA TYR A 43 -0.14 -6.15 2.28
C TYR A 43 0.76 -7.30 1.79
N THR A 44 0.74 -7.57 0.49
CA THR A 44 1.73 -8.44 -0.16
C THR A 44 2.87 -7.58 -0.68
N SER A 45 4.09 -7.77 -0.20
CA SER A 45 5.25 -7.00 -0.63
C SER A 45 5.56 -7.21 -2.11
N LEU A 46 6.43 -6.37 -2.68
CA LEU A 46 6.83 -6.48 -4.09
C LEU A 46 7.55 -7.80 -4.41
N GLU A 47 8.07 -8.50 -3.39
CA GLU A 47 8.69 -9.82 -3.50
C GLU A 47 7.66 -10.97 -3.39
N GLY A 48 6.39 -10.67 -3.13
CA GLY A 48 5.31 -11.65 -3.00
C GLY A 48 5.09 -12.18 -1.58
N CYS A 49 5.77 -11.62 -0.58
CA CYS A 49 5.64 -12.04 0.82
C CYS A 49 4.48 -11.30 1.52
N ALA A 50 3.83 -11.94 2.50
CA ALA A 50 2.87 -11.25 3.36
C ALA A 50 3.63 -10.42 4.40
N GLU A 51 3.36 -9.11 4.43
CA GLU A 51 4.00 -8.16 5.34
C GLU A 51 2.95 -7.23 5.99
N GLY A 52 3.38 -6.53 7.04
CA GLY A 52 2.55 -5.58 7.75
C GLY A 52 3.35 -4.34 8.14
N VAL A 53 2.75 -3.17 7.98
CA VAL A 53 3.31 -1.90 8.42
C VAL A 53 2.54 -1.38 9.62
N ASN A 54 3.26 -0.95 10.66
CA ASN A 54 2.67 -0.43 11.88
C ASN A 54 2.02 0.94 11.62
N LEU A 55 0.71 1.04 11.80
CA LEU A 55 -0.04 2.27 11.57
C LEU A 55 0.31 3.39 12.55
N SER A 56 0.89 3.07 13.72
CA SER A 56 1.39 4.11 14.63
C SER A 56 2.59 4.89 14.07
N GLU A 57 3.29 4.32 13.09
CA GLU A 57 4.43 4.92 12.40
C GLU A 57 4.05 5.52 11.03
N ALA A 58 2.81 5.32 10.59
CA ALA A 58 2.28 5.91 9.37
C ALA A 58 1.64 7.29 9.65
N ILE A 59 1.91 8.27 8.80
CA ILE A 59 1.15 9.53 8.75
C ILE A 59 -0.06 9.36 7.85
N HIS A 60 0.13 8.68 6.72
CA HIS A 60 -0.88 8.47 5.71
C HIS A 60 -0.66 7.13 5.01
N PHE A 61 -1.74 6.50 4.54
CA PHE A 61 -1.70 5.37 3.63
C PHE A 61 -2.83 5.47 2.61
N SER A 62 -2.61 4.89 1.44
CA SER A 62 -3.59 4.83 0.35
C SER A 62 -3.59 3.47 -0.34
N ILE A 63 -4.77 3.09 -0.87
CA ILE A 63 -4.96 1.89 -1.68
C ILE A 63 -5.51 2.32 -3.03
N GLU A 64 -4.70 2.18 -4.07
CA GLU A 64 -5.01 2.73 -5.40
C GLU A 64 -5.08 1.61 -6.46
N PRO A 65 -6.07 1.65 -7.37
CA PRO A 65 -6.21 0.63 -8.40
C PRO A 65 -5.12 0.76 -9.47
N VAL A 66 -4.59 -0.38 -9.89
CA VAL A 66 -3.77 -0.51 -11.09
C VAL A 66 -4.61 -1.20 -12.16
N TYR A 67 -4.79 -0.53 -13.29
CA TYR A 67 -5.61 -1.02 -14.39
C TYR A 67 -4.78 -1.86 -15.37
N LEU A 68 -5.41 -2.85 -15.99
CA LEU A 68 -4.86 -3.49 -17.19
C LEU A 68 -4.81 -2.44 -18.30
N ASP A 69 -3.65 -2.25 -18.91
CA ASP A 69 -3.56 -1.54 -20.18
C ASP A 69 -4.11 -2.46 -21.28
N GLU A 70 -5.20 -2.02 -21.92
CA GLU A 70 -5.68 -2.59 -23.18
C GLU A 70 -4.67 -2.17 -24.26
N LYS A 71 -3.84 -3.12 -24.71
CA LYS A 71 -3.00 -2.95 -25.90
C LYS A 71 -3.82 -3.11 -27.17
#